data_AF-A0A7W6SK04-F1
#
_entry.id   AF-A0A7W6SK04-F1
#
_cell.length_a   1.000
_cell.length_b   1.000
_cell.length_c   1.000
_cell.angle_alpha   90.00
_cell.angle_beta   90.00
_cell.angle_gamma   90.00
#
_symmetry.space_group_name_H-M   'P 1'
#
loop_
_entity.id
_entity.type
_entity.pdbx_description
1 polymer ?
#
loop_
_entity_poly.entity_id
_entity_poly.type
_entity_poly.pdbx_seq_one_letter_code
_entity_poly.pdbx_strand_id
1 'polypeptide(L)'
;MHLFRMTAYALGLLAGLGCAVAAPDAAAPASEEPTRDDCNAAVAEARALAAALPPDHLSRYFAERHLHQALVEAGNGEFDECLDMAARASVEVRERRHELRPGETLKVLRADE
;
A
#
# COMPACT_ATOMS: atom_id res chain seq x y z
N MET A 1 24.86 40.56 -4.41
CA MET A 1 23.81 41.37 -3.74
C MET A 1 22.73 40.39 -3.31
N HIS A 2 22.46 40.06 -2.05
CA HIS A 2 22.75 40.64 -0.74
C HIS A 2 23.20 39.56 0.26
N LEU A 3 24.24 39.87 1.02
CA LEU A 3 24.58 39.27 2.31
C LEU A 3 23.72 39.89 3.44
N PHE A 4 23.75 39.24 4.61
CA PHE A 4 23.33 39.69 5.95
C PHE A 4 21.84 39.46 6.27
N ARG A 5 21.42 39.05 7.49
CA ARG A 5 22.04 39.15 8.82
C ARG A 5 21.28 38.23 9.80
N MET A 6 22.01 37.70 10.79
CA MET A 6 21.49 37.05 12.00
C MET A 6 20.55 37.93 12.82
N THR A 7 19.60 37.31 13.52
CA THR A 7 19.13 37.76 14.84
C THR A 7 18.69 36.57 15.68
N ALA A 8 19.62 36.05 16.48
CA ALA A 8 19.29 35.30 17.68
C ALA A 8 18.83 36.32 18.73
N TYR A 9 17.61 36.15 19.27
CA TYR A 9 17.17 36.84 20.47
C TYR A 9 16.96 35.81 21.57
N ALA A 10 17.88 35.84 22.53
CA ALA A 10 17.72 35.24 23.83
C ALA A 10 17.04 36.25 24.76
N LEU A 11 15.92 35.87 25.37
CA LEU A 11 15.32 36.41 26.59
C LEU A 11 14.44 35.26 27.10
N GLY A 12 14.59 34.71 28.31
CA GLY A 12 14.84 35.34 29.60
C GLY A 12 13.67 34.90 30.49
N LEU A 13 13.99 34.19 31.58
CA LEU A 13 13.08 33.51 32.51
C LEU A 13 11.78 34.25 32.85
N LEU A 14 10.66 33.52 32.88
CA LEU A 14 9.60 33.77 33.86
C LEU A 14 9.14 32.45 34.50
N ALA A 15 9.32 32.41 35.81
CA ALA A 15 8.81 31.40 36.71
C ALA A 15 7.28 31.32 36.62
N GLY A 16 6.78 30.11 36.53
CA GLY A 16 5.37 29.78 36.68
C GLY A 16 5.27 28.29 36.94
N LEU A 17 5.35 27.92 38.22
CA LEU A 17 5.04 26.58 38.71
C LEU A 17 3.52 26.37 38.56
N GLY A 18 3.06 26.24 37.32
CA GLY A 18 1.74 25.73 37.01
C GLY A 18 1.86 24.21 36.99
N CYS A 19 1.21 23.53 37.92
CA CYS A 19 0.92 22.11 37.76
C CYS A 19 0.06 21.96 36.50
N ALA A 20 0.70 21.81 35.35
CA ALA A 20 0.08 21.22 34.19
C ALA A 20 -0.21 19.77 34.60
N VAL A 21 -1.45 19.52 35.00
CA VAL A 21 -2.03 18.18 34.93
C VAL A 21 -1.84 17.74 33.48
N ALA A 22 -0.81 16.92 33.26
CA ALA A 22 -0.70 16.15 32.03
C ALA A 22 -2.02 15.38 31.96
N ALA A 23 -2.91 15.82 31.08
CA ALA A 23 -4.02 14.98 30.66
C ALA A 23 -3.37 13.66 30.23
N PRO A 24 -3.86 12.50 30.70
CA PRO A 24 -3.36 11.24 30.20
C PRO A 24 -3.51 11.29 28.70
N ASP A 25 -2.37 11.31 28.01
CA ASP A 25 -2.29 11.22 26.57
C ASP A 25 -2.95 9.89 26.24
N ALA A 26 -4.23 9.96 25.86
CA ALA A 26 -5.01 8.79 25.55
C ALA A 26 -4.39 8.27 24.27
N ALA A 27 -3.47 7.33 24.42
CA ALA A 27 -2.87 6.60 23.31
C ALA A 27 -4.03 6.20 22.40
N ALA A 28 -3.99 6.68 21.15
CA ALA A 28 -4.98 6.27 20.16
C ALA A 28 -5.02 4.74 20.16
N PRO A 29 -6.21 4.12 20.11
CA PRO A 29 -6.28 2.66 20.06
C PRO A 29 -5.41 2.19 18.90
N ALA A 30 -4.55 1.21 19.18
CA ALA A 30 -3.75 0.58 18.15
C ALA A 30 -4.69 0.10 17.03
N SER A 31 -4.32 0.38 15.79
CA SER A 31 -4.94 -0.25 14.62
C SER A 31 -4.97 -1.75 14.86
N GLU A 32 -6.12 -2.38 14.67
CA GLU A 32 -6.20 -3.84 14.71
C GLU A 32 -5.38 -4.39 13.53
N GLU A 33 -4.52 -5.37 13.82
CA GLU A 33 -3.69 -6.03 12.81
C GLU A 33 -4.57 -6.81 11.84
N PRO A 34 -4.34 -6.74 10.52
CA PRO A 34 -5.09 -7.50 9.54
C PRO A 34 -5.11 -9.00 9.82
N THR A 35 -6.27 -9.61 9.64
CA THR A 35 -6.45 -11.05 9.84
C THR A 35 -6.37 -11.83 8.53
N ARG A 36 -6.27 -13.15 8.66
CA ARG A 36 -6.43 -14.08 7.52
C ARG A 36 -7.77 -13.87 6.79
N ASP A 37 -8.84 -13.60 7.53
CA ASP A 37 -10.17 -13.45 6.93
C ASP A 37 -10.28 -12.15 6.13
N ASP A 38 -9.63 -11.07 6.59
CA ASP A 38 -9.52 -9.82 5.84
C ASP A 38 -8.77 -10.03 4.51
N CYS A 39 -7.63 -10.73 4.58
CA CYS A 39 -6.85 -11.10 3.39
C CYS A 39 -7.69 -11.97 2.42
N ASN A 40 -8.40 -12.99 2.92
CA ASN A 40 -9.26 -13.85 2.10
C ASN A 40 -10.36 -13.04 1.39
N ALA A 41 -11.00 -12.10 2.09
CA ALA A 41 -12.02 -11.24 1.54
C ALA A 41 -11.45 -10.34 0.43
N ALA A 42 -10.32 -9.69 0.67
CA ALA A 42 -9.66 -8.83 -0.30
C ALA A 42 -9.21 -9.60 -1.55
N VAL A 43 -8.63 -10.79 -1.38
CA VAL A 43 -8.25 -11.68 -2.48
C VAL A 43 -9.47 -12.10 -3.30
N ALA A 44 -10.60 -12.42 -2.64
CA ALA A 44 -11.83 -12.79 -3.33
C ALA A 44 -12.41 -11.63 -4.15
N GLU A 45 -12.44 -10.41 -3.61
CA GLU A 45 -12.88 -9.22 -4.32
C GLU A 45 -12.00 -8.95 -5.55
N ALA A 46 -10.68 -8.92 -5.36
CA ALA A 46 -9.74 -8.66 -6.45
C ALA A 46 -9.80 -9.74 -7.55
N ARG A 47 -10.02 -11.02 -7.17
CA ARG A 47 -10.27 -12.09 -8.15
C ARG A 47 -11.55 -11.87 -8.96
N ALA A 48 -12.64 -11.42 -8.31
CA ALA A 48 -13.88 -11.13 -9.01
C ALA A 48 -13.71 -9.98 -10.02
N LEU A 49 -12.95 -8.93 -9.66
CA LEU A 49 -12.59 -7.86 -10.56
C LEU A 49 -11.77 -8.38 -11.76
N ALA A 50 -10.72 -9.15 -11.50
CA ALA A 50 -9.87 -9.71 -12.56
C ALA A 50 -10.65 -10.63 -13.51
N ALA A 51 -11.58 -11.44 -12.99
CA ALA A 51 -12.42 -12.33 -13.77
C ALA A 51 -13.41 -11.62 -14.71
N ALA A 52 -13.68 -10.33 -14.48
CA ALA A 52 -14.52 -9.53 -15.39
C ALA A 52 -13.80 -9.13 -16.69
N LEU A 53 -12.48 -9.32 -16.77
CA LEU A 53 -11.68 -9.07 -17.97
C LEU A 53 -11.43 -10.38 -18.74
N PRO A 54 -11.25 -10.31 -20.08
CA PRO A 54 -10.80 -11.45 -20.88
C PRO A 54 -9.49 -12.06 -20.34
N PRO A 55 -9.29 -13.38 -20.43
CA PRO A 55 -8.11 -14.07 -19.90
C PRO A 55 -6.78 -13.60 -20.51
N ASP A 56 -6.80 -13.07 -21.72
CA ASP A 56 -5.66 -12.52 -22.45
C ASP A 56 -5.46 -11.01 -22.24
N HIS A 57 -6.33 -10.35 -21.47
CA HIS A 57 -6.20 -8.93 -21.19
C HIS A 57 -5.01 -8.67 -20.25
N LEU A 58 -4.11 -7.75 -20.62
CA LEU A 58 -2.87 -7.51 -19.88
C LEU A 58 -3.10 -7.10 -18.42
N SER A 59 -4.06 -6.22 -18.15
CA SER A 59 -4.45 -5.88 -16.77
C SER A 59 -4.87 -7.07 -15.93
N ARG A 60 -5.53 -8.06 -16.54
CA ARG A 60 -5.87 -9.30 -15.85
C ARG A 60 -4.61 -10.12 -15.57
N TYR A 61 -3.74 -10.25 -16.56
CA TYR A 61 -2.45 -10.93 -16.40
C TYR A 61 -1.66 -10.36 -15.21
N PHE A 62 -1.47 -9.05 -15.12
CA PHE A 62 -0.74 -8.43 -14.01
C PHE A 62 -1.49 -8.53 -12.67
N ALA A 63 -2.82 -8.36 -12.67
CA ALA A 63 -3.63 -8.57 -11.47
C ALA A 63 -3.49 -10.00 -10.91
N GLU A 64 -3.49 -11.02 -11.76
CA GLU A 64 -3.31 -12.42 -11.36
C GLU A 64 -1.91 -12.68 -10.74
N ARG A 65 -0.87 -11.95 -11.17
CA ARG A 65 0.46 -12.03 -10.53
C ARG A 65 0.47 -11.42 -9.13
N HIS A 66 -0.16 -10.26 -8.97
CA HIS A 66 -0.32 -9.65 -7.65
C HIS A 66 -1.14 -10.53 -6.71
N LEU A 67 -2.23 -11.12 -7.21
CA LEU A 67 -3.03 -12.10 -6.47
C LEU A 67 -2.22 -13.35 -6.08
N HIS A 68 -1.33 -13.83 -6.94
CA HIS A 68 -0.46 -14.95 -6.59
C HIS A 68 0.48 -14.58 -5.44
N GLN A 69 1.09 -13.39 -5.48
CA GLN A 69 1.93 -12.93 -4.36
C GLN A 69 1.10 -12.77 -3.08
N ALA A 70 -0.11 -12.21 -3.14
CA ALA A 70 -0.97 -12.07 -1.97
C ALA A 70 -1.19 -13.40 -1.23
N LEU A 71 -1.36 -14.50 -1.98
CA LEU A 71 -1.50 -15.84 -1.39
C LEU A 71 -0.19 -16.37 -0.79
N VAL A 72 0.95 -16.01 -1.36
CA VAL A 72 2.27 -16.35 -0.81
C VAL A 72 2.47 -15.66 0.53
N GLU A 73 2.19 -14.35 0.61
CA GLU A 73 2.31 -13.59 1.86
C GLU A 73 1.34 -14.07 2.95
N ALA A 74 0.09 -14.34 2.57
CA ALA A 74 -0.87 -14.97 3.47
C ALA A 74 -0.39 -16.34 4.00
N GLY A 75 0.34 -17.10 3.17
CA GLY A 75 0.97 -18.36 3.55
C GLY A 75 2.14 -18.19 4.53
N ASN A 76 2.83 -17.05 4.47
CA ASN A 76 3.90 -16.65 5.40
C ASN A 76 3.36 -16.03 6.70
N GLY A 77 2.08 -15.67 6.74
CA GLY A 77 1.46 -14.99 7.88
C GLY A 77 1.49 -13.45 7.79
N GLU A 78 1.95 -12.90 6.67
CA GLU A 78 2.04 -11.47 6.39
C GLU A 78 0.71 -11.01 5.75
N PHE A 79 -0.26 -10.64 6.59
CA PHE A 79 -1.63 -10.34 6.14
C PHE A 79 -1.78 -8.90 5.62
N ASP A 80 -1.00 -7.95 6.13
CA ASP A 80 -0.91 -6.59 5.61
C ASP A 80 -0.28 -6.55 4.21
N GLU A 81 0.80 -7.29 3.95
CA GLU A 81 1.32 -7.44 2.58
C GLU A 81 0.34 -8.19 1.67
N CYS A 82 -0.42 -9.18 2.18
CA CYS A 82 -1.51 -9.78 1.42
C CYS A 82 -2.52 -8.72 0.97
N LEU A 83 -2.94 -7.83 1.88
CA LEU A 83 -3.87 -6.74 1.59
C LEU A 83 -3.29 -5.76 0.56
N ASP A 84 -2.01 -5.36 0.68
CA ASP A 84 -1.36 -4.48 -0.30
C ASP A 84 -1.35 -5.13 -1.70
N MET A 85 -0.99 -6.41 -1.79
CA MET A 85 -0.96 -7.11 -3.07
C MET A 85 -2.36 -7.32 -3.67
N ALA A 86 -3.37 -7.60 -2.86
CA ALA A 86 -4.77 -7.66 -3.34
C ALA A 86 -5.28 -6.28 -3.82
N ALA A 87 -4.89 -5.19 -3.14
CA ALA A 87 -5.21 -3.83 -3.55
C ALA A 87 -4.53 -3.47 -4.88
N ARG A 88 -3.25 -3.81 -5.06
CA ARG A 88 -2.54 -3.64 -6.35
C ARG A 88 -3.20 -4.41 -7.47
N ALA A 89 -3.63 -5.65 -7.23
CA ALA A 89 -4.38 -6.42 -8.23
C ALA A 89 -5.67 -5.71 -8.64
N SER A 90 -6.39 -5.13 -7.69
CA SER A 90 -7.60 -4.34 -7.97
C SER A 90 -7.29 -3.08 -8.79
N VAL A 91 -6.18 -2.40 -8.51
CA VAL A 91 -5.71 -1.22 -9.26
C VAL A 91 -5.40 -1.60 -10.71
N GLU A 92 -4.72 -2.72 -10.95
CA GLU A 92 -4.40 -3.17 -12.31
C GLU A 92 -5.65 -3.30 -13.18
N VAL A 93 -6.72 -3.89 -12.63
CA VAL A 93 -8.00 -4.06 -13.31
C VAL A 93 -8.72 -2.74 -13.52
N ARG A 94 -8.79 -1.89 -12.48
CA ARG A 94 -9.57 -0.64 -12.49
C ARG A 94 -8.95 0.39 -13.45
N GLU A 95 -7.63 0.50 -13.43
CA GLU A 95 -6.94 1.57 -14.15
C GLU A 95 -6.49 1.19 -15.56
N ARG A 96 -6.46 -0.11 -15.88
CA ARG A 96 -6.16 -0.63 -17.22
C ARG A 96 -4.87 -0.06 -17.83
N ARG A 97 -3.82 0.05 -17.01
CA ARG A 97 -2.57 0.77 -17.35
C ARG A 97 -1.71 0.12 -18.44
N HIS A 98 -2.05 -1.09 -18.86
CA HIS A 98 -1.23 -1.90 -19.76
C HIS A 98 -1.91 -2.10 -21.10
N GLU A 99 -1.31 -1.53 -22.14
CA GLU A 99 -1.72 -1.71 -23.54
C GLU A 99 -0.51 -2.03 -24.40
N LEU A 100 -0.72 -2.89 -25.39
CA LEU A 100 0.26 -3.19 -26.44
C LEU A 100 -0.22 -2.58 -27.75
N ARG A 101 0.72 -2.09 -28.56
CA ARG A 101 0.38 -1.68 -29.93
C ARG A 101 0.02 -2.92 -30.75
N PRO A 102 -0.75 -2.75 -31.85
CA PRO A 102 -1.01 -3.85 -32.76
C PRO A 102 0.29 -4.53 -33.23
N GLY A 103 0.38 -5.84 -33.04
CA GLY A 103 1.55 -6.64 -33.38
C GLY A 103 2.64 -6.75 -32.30
N GLU A 104 2.53 -6.01 -31.19
CA GLU A 104 3.39 -6.22 -30.03
C GLU A 104 2.91 -7.40 -29.19
N THR A 105 3.85 -8.08 -28.53
CA THR A 105 3.56 -9.18 -27.60
C THR A 105 4.31 -8.96 -26.29
N LEU A 106 3.67 -9.28 -25.17
CA LEU A 106 4.34 -9.29 -23.88
C LEU A 106 5.26 -10.50 -23.80
N LYS A 107 6.58 -10.28 -23.76
CA LYS A 107 7.53 -11.36 -23.49
C LYS A 107 7.55 -11.64 -21.99
N VAL A 108 7.03 -12.79 -21.59
CA VAL A 108 7.15 -13.30 -20.22
C VAL A 108 8.40 -14.19 -20.16
N LEU A 109 9.38 -13.81 -19.34
CA LEU A 109 10.59 -14.59 -19.13
C LEU A 109 10.28 -15.87 -18.35
N ARG A 110 10.94 -16.96 -18.72
CA ARG A 110 10.90 -18.21 -17.96
C ARG A 110 11.87 -18.13 -16.78
N ALA A 111 11.72 -19.04 -15.82
CA ALA A 111 12.58 -19.08 -14.64
C ALA A 111 14.05 -19.43 -14.96
N ASP A 112 14.31 -20.00 -16.14
CA ASP A 112 15.61 -20.47 -16.63
C ASP A 112 16.25 -19.57 -17.71
N GLU A 113 15.62 -18.42 -18.03
CA GLU A 113 16.17 -17.35 -18.88
C GLU A 113 16.84 -16.26 -18.04
#